data_AF-A0A519HDH0-F1
#
_entry.id   AF-A0A519HDH0-F1
#
_cell.length_a   1.000
_cell.length_b   1.000
_cell.length_c   1.000
_cell.angle_alpha   90.00
_cell.angle_beta   90.00
_cell.angle_gamma   90.00
#
_symmetry.space_group_name_H-M   'P 1'
#
loop_
_entity.id
_entity.type
_entity.pdbx_description
1 polymer ?
#
loop_
_entity_poly.entity_id
_entity_poly.type
_entity_poly.pdbx_seq_one_letter_code
_entity_poly.pdbx_strand_id
1 'polypeptide(L)'
;MTCSFFDSAWRTWAGRFGAFWLATALASANAFDLQAHRGGRGLAPENTLAAFAHAMDLGVTTLELDIGLSADNVVVISHDTALNPDHTRDASGAWLAATGPKIRALTLAELQRYDVGRLNPASDYGKPFAGQAPRDGERVPTLAALFDLVKARGDTRVRFNIETKIDPTRPDDTAAPEPMVRALLAEIERAGMGPRVTVQSFDWRTLALVGQLAPQLPRAYLTSPRTLRDARWTSGASAADQGLSTPRFVASMARAGADGKAPVIWSPAFADLSAAQVQDAHAIGLTVMPWTVNRRADMARLLDMGVDGLITDFPDVLLALMRERGMTPPSR
;
A
#
# COMPACT_ATOMS: atom_id res chain seq x y z
N MET A 1 1.94 38.60 5.35
CA MET A 1 3.30 38.20 5.74
C MET A 1 3.22 36.99 6.66
N THR A 2 3.08 35.78 6.11
CA THR A 2 3.21 34.50 6.84
C THR A 2 3.22 33.38 5.80
N CYS A 3 4.29 33.32 4.98
CA CYS A 3 4.53 32.19 4.08
C CYS A 3 6.03 31.84 3.98
N SER A 4 6.84 32.29 4.95
CA SER A 4 8.30 32.23 4.87
C SER A 4 8.96 31.41 5.99
N PHE A 5 8.21 30.99 7.03
CA PHE A 5 8.78 30.24 8.15
C PHE A 5 8.76 28.71 7.94
N PHE A 6 7.82 28.17 7.16
CA PHE A 6 7.76 26.72 6.87
C PHE A 6 8.77 26.27 5.80
N ASP A 7 9.13 27.14 4.86
CA ASP A 7 10.07 26.82 3.77
C ASP A 7 11.55 26.78 4.25
N SER A 8 11.90 27.57 5.29
CA SER A 8 13.27 27.63 5.82
C SER A 8 13.63 26.43 6.72
N ALA A 9 12.65 25.92 7.48
CA ALA A 9 12.82 24.68 8.26
C ALA A 9 13.00 23.46 7.34
N TRP A 10 12.37 23.44 6.17
CA TRP A 10 12.56 22.36 5.20
C TRP A 10 13.91 22.43 4.48
N ARG A 11 14.41 23.63 4.13
CA ARG A 11 15.74 23.77 3.51
C ARG A 11 16.89 23.35 4.42
N THR A 12 16.73 23.51 5.74
CA THR A 12 17.70 23.02 6.74
C THR A 12 17.54 21.52 7.02
N TRP A 13 16.32 20.98 6.90
CA TRP A 13 16.04 19.54 6.96
C TRP A 13 16.54 18.79 5.70
N ALA A 14 16.42 19.41 4.53
CA ALA A 14 16.84 18.84 3.25
C ALA A 14 18.37 18.69 3.11
N GLY A 15 19.15 19.43 3.90
CA GLY A 15 20.61 19.30 3.95
C GLY A 15 21.12 17.98 4.53
N ARG A 16 20.24 17.14 5.09
CA ARG A 16 20.57 15.80 5.64
C ARG A 16 20.23 14.62 4.72
N PHE A 17 19.64 14.86 3.54
CA PHE A 17 19.31 13.81 2.54
C PHE A 17 20.53 13.09 1.92
N GLY A 18 21.74 13.28 2.46
CA GLY A 18 23.00 12.76 1.94
C GLY A 18 23.67 11.67 2.78
N ALA A 19 22.96 10.96 3.66
CA ALA A 19 23.51 9.75 4.26
C ALA A 19 23.49 8.62 3.22
N PHE A 20 24.67 8.33 2.67
CA PHE A 20 24.94 7.26 1.70
C PHE A 20 24.33 5.92 2.16
N TRP A 21 23.19 5.56 1.59
CA TRP A 21 22.75 4.18 1.55
C TRP A 21 23.47 3.52 0.37
N LEU A 22 24.58 2.83 0.65
CA LEU A 22 25.19 1.94 -0.35
C LEU A 22 24.23 0.76 -0.57
N ALA A 23 23.39 0.87 -1.60
CA ALA A 23 22.61 -0.26 -2.09
C ALA A 23 23.55 -1.21 -2.85
N THR A 24 24.02 -2.27 -2.19
CA THR A 24 24.52 -3.44 -2.89
C THR A 24 23.34 -4.15 -3.55
N ALA A 25 23.04 -3.78 -4.79
CA ALA A 25 22.11 -4.51 -5.63
C ALA A 25 22.81 -5.76 -6.18
N LEU A 26 22.82 -6.83 -5.38
CA LEU A 26 22.97 -8.17 -5.95
C LEU A 26 21.61 -8.53 -6.54
N ALA A 27 21.53 -8.54 -7.87
CA ALA A 27 20.42 -9.09 -8.64
C ALA A 27 20.33 -10.60 -8.34
N SER A 28 19.73 -10.92 -7.21
CA SER A 28 19.16 -12.23 -6.95
C SER A 28 17.94 -12.34 -7.86
N ALA A 29 17.71 -13.48 -8.51
CA ALA A 29 16.38 -13.77 -9.02
C ALA A 29 15.41 -13.54 -7.86
N ASN A 30 14.61 -12.47 -7.91
CA ASN A 30 13.84 -12.03 -6.75
C ASN A 30 12.90 -13.17 -6.38
N ALA A 31 13.00 -13.63 -5.14
CA ALA A 31 12.01 -14.54 -4.59
C ALA A 31 10.63 -13.90 -4.75
N PHE A 32 9.64 -14.72 -5.09
CA PHE A 32 8.28 -14.28 -5.33
C PHE A 32 7.72 -13.49 -4.13
N ASP A 33 7.15 -12.32 -4.39
CA ASP A 33 6.70 -11.40 -3.34
C ASP A 33 5.22 -11.66 -2.98
N LEU A 34 5.02 -12.42 -1.90
CA LEU A 34 3.73 -12.68 -1.29
C LEU A 34 3.33 -11.50 -0.40
N GLN A 35 2.36 -10.70 -0.85
CA GLN A 35 1.87 -9.54 -0.10
C GLN A 35 0.51 -9.83 0.56
N ALA A 36 0.44 -9.64 1.88
CA ALA A 36 -0.80 -9.76 2.64
C ALA A 36 -1.60 -8.46 2.53
N HIS A 37 -2.65 -8.45 1.69
CA HIS A 37 -3.52 -7.29 1.47
C HIS A 37 -4.18 -6.86 2.77
N ARG A 38 -3.89 -5.63 3.21
CA ARG A 38 -4.31 -5.07 4.50
C ARG A 38 -3.98 -5.97 5.70
N GLY A 39 -2.85 -6.69 5.65
CA GLY A 39 -2.46 -7.68 6.66
C GLY A 39 -3.14 -9.05 6.52
N GLY A 40 -3.76 -9.34 5.37
CA GLY A 40 -4.49 -10.60 5.15
C GLY A 40 -5.93 -10.50 5.62
N ARG A 41 -6.68 -9.53 5.05
CA ARG A 41 -8.09 -9.26 5.37
C ARG A 41 -9.00 -10.49 5.33
N GLY A 42 -8.64 -11.54 4.60
CA GLY A 42 -9.38 -12.81 4.61
C GLY A 42 -9.31 -13.58 5.93
N LEU A 43 -8.30 -13.30 6.76
CA LEU A 43 -7.94 -14.07 7.95
C LEU A 43 -8.11 -13.28 9.25
N ALA A 44 -7.85 -11.97 9.22
CA ALA A 44 -7.95 -11.07 10.36
C ALA A 44 -8.51 -9.69 9.94
N PRO A 45 -8.98 -8.84 10.87
CA PRO A 45 -9.60 -7.56 10.55
C PRO A 45 -8.61 -6.64 9.85
N GLU A 46 -8.99 -6.13 8.68
CA GLU A 46 -8.10 -5.39 7.79
C GLU A 46 -7.41 -4.20 8.46
N ASN A 47 -6.16 -3.95 8.06
CA ASN A 47 -5.38 -2.78 8.47
C ASN A 47 -5.24 -2.62 10.00
N THR A 48 -5.36 -3.72 10.77
CA THR A 48 -5.16 -3.74 12.22
C THR A 48 -3.80 -4.32 12.61
N LEU A 49 -3.32 -4.00 13.82
CA LEU A 49 -2.06 -4.55 14.31
C LEU A 49 -2.13 -6.08 14.44
N ALA A 50 -3.27 -6.64 14.85
CA ALA A 50 -3.47 -8.09 14.87
C ALA A 50 -3.39 -8.73 13.48
N ALA A 51 -3.93 -8.10 12.44
CA ALA A 51 -3.79 -8.63 11.07
C ALA A 51 -2.32 -8.64 10.62
N PHE A 52 -1.60 -7.55 10.85
CA PHE A 52 -0.17 -7.49 10.53
C PHE A 52 0.65 -8.51 11.32
N ALA A 53 0.40 -8.67 12.63
CA ALA A 53 1.04 -9.70 13.44
C ALA A 53 0.75 -11.11 12.91
N HIS A 54 -0.50 -11.39 12.53
CA HIS A 54 -0.87 -12.68 11.95
C HIS A 54 -0.18 -12.94 10.60
N ALA A 55 -0.11 -11.95 9.72
CA ALA A 55 0.62 -12.05 8.47
C ALA A 55 2.12 -12.32 8.68
N MET A 56 2.74 -11.69 9.68
CA MET A 56 4.12 -12.00 10.08
C MET A 56 4.27 -13.44 10.58
N ASP A 57 3.32 -13.96 11.37
CA ASP A 57 3.33 -15.36 11.84
C ASP A 57 3.22 -16.38 10.69
N LEU A 58 2.50 -16.02 9.62
CA LEU A 58 2.44 -16.83 8.40
C LEU A 58 3.79 -16.84 7.65
N GLY A 59 4.58 -15.79 7.79
CA GLY A 59 5.85 -15.59 7.08
C GLY A 59 5.65 -15.02 5.68
N VAL A 60 4.77 -14.03 5.53
CA VAL A 60 4.62 -13.31 4.24
C VAL A 60 5.85 -12.46 3.93
N THR A 61 6.08 -12.15 2.66
CA THR A 61 7.18 -11.27 2.25
C THR A 61 6.92 -9.83 2.65
N THR A 62 5.69 -9.36 2.41
CA THR A 62 5.34 -7.95 2.48
C THR A 62 3.98 -7.77 3.14
N LEU A 63 3.91 -6.80 4.06
CA LEU A 63 2.66 -6.27 4.58
C LEU A 63 2.19 -5.19 3.62
N GLU A 64 1.04 -5.41 2.98
CA GLU A 64 0.37 -4.40 2.17
C GLU A 64 -0.65 -3.68 3.06
N LEU A 65 -0.71 -2.36 2.93
CA LEU A 65 -1.52 -1.51 3.79
C LEU A 65 -1.85 -0.17 3.14
N ASP A 66 -2.89 0.46 3.67
CA ASP A 66 -3.40 1.74 3.20
C ASP A 66 -3.21 2.82 4.26
N ILE A 67 -2.85 4.04 3.87
CA ILE A 67 -2.70 5.16 4.81
C ILE A 67 -3.54 6.39 4.45
N GLY A 68 -3.97 7.08 5.51
CA GLY A 68 -4.57 8.41 5.48
C GLY A 68 -3.90 9.35 6.49
N LEU A 69 -4.34 10.61 6.52
CA LEU A 69 -3.98 11.57 7.58
C LEU A 69 -5.19 11.90 8.44
N SER A 70 -5.03 11.82 9.76
CA SER A 70 -5.97 12.36 10.73
C SER A 70 -6.01 13.89 10.71
N ALA A 71 -6.94 14.53 11.41
CA ALA A 71 -7.07 15.99 11.51
C ALA A 71 -5.82 16.66 12.11
N ASP A 72 -5.14 15.97 13.04
CA ASP A 72 -3.88 16.37 13.69
C ASP A 72 -2.62 15.91 12.92
N ASN A 73 -2.78 15.53 11.64
CA ASN A 73 -1.71 15.14 10.70
C ASN A 73 -0.92 13.87 11.10
N VAL A 74 -1.51 12.97 11.87
CA VAL A 74 -0.91 11.65 12.14
C VAL A 74 -1.18 10.71 10.96
N VAL A 75 -0.15 9.98 10.54
CA VAL A 75 -0.28 8.92 9.53
C VAL A 75 -0.98 7.71 10.17
N VAL A 76 -2.24 7.50 9.78
CA VAL A 76 -3.09 6.41 10.24
C VAL A 76 -3.30 5.38 9.14
N ILE A 77 -3.46 4.12 9.52
CA ILE A 77 -3.66 3.01 8.59
C ILE A 77 -5.17 2.80 8.42
N SER A 78 -5.68 3.10 7.22
CA SER A 78 -7.09 2.97 6.85
C SER A 78 -7.23 2.96 5.34
N HIS A 79 -8.06 2.05 4.81
CA HIS A 79 -8.37 1.99 3.39
C HIS A 79 -9.31 3.12 2.96
N ASP A 80 -10.34 3.37 3.76
CA ASP A 80 -11.43 4.27 3.41
C ASP A 80 -11.12 5.71 3.86
N THR A 81 -11.64 6.68 3.11
CA THR A 81 -11.52 8.11 3.45
C THR A 81 -12.42 8.53 4.63
N ALA A 82 -13.31 7.63 5.05
CA ALA A 82 -14.28 7.81 6.12
C ALA A 82 -14.42 6.52 6.93
N LEU A 83 -14.91 6.64 8.17
CA LEU A 83 -15.26 5.46 8.96
C LEU A 83 -16.39 4.68 8.27
N ASN A 84 -16.13 3.40 8.00
CA ASN A 84 -17.01 2.56 7.20
C ASN A 84 -17.92 1.72 8.11
N PRO A 85 -19.26 1.80 7.97
CA PRO A 85 -20.20 1.05 8.80
C PRO A 85 -20.06 -0.47 8.65
N ASP A 86 -19.43 -0.94 7.58
CA ASP A 86 -19.25 -2.36 7.33
C ASP A 86 -18.15 -2.99 8.20
N HIS A 87 -17.34 -2.18 8.89
CA HIS A 87 -16.25 -2.68 9.73
C HIS A 87 -15.93 -1.81 10.95
N THR A 88 -16.72 -0.78 11.20
CA THR A 88 -16.50 0.15 12.33
C THR A 88 -17.66 0.08 13.33
N ARG A 89 -17.31 -0.07 14.61
CA ARG A 89 -18.23 0.05 15.75
C ARG A 89 -17.88 1.25 16.62
N ASP A 90 -18.89 1.87 17.22
CA ASP A 90 -18.71 2.96 18.17
C ASP A 90 -18.32 2.47 19.58
N ALA A 91 -18.18 3.40 20.52
CA ALA A 91 -17.81 3.10 21.92
C ALA A 91 -18.84 2.24 22.68
N SER A 92 -20.08 2.14 22.19
CA SER A 92 -21.10 1.23 22.74
C SER A 92 -20.99 -0.19 22.18
N GLY A 93 -20.16 -0.40 21.15
CA GLY A 93 -20.05 -1.64 20.41
C GLY A 93 -21.08 -1.80 19.30
N ALA A 94 -21.89 -0.77 19.03
CA ALA A 94 -22.84 -0.78 17.92
C ALA A 94 -22.13 -0.48 16.59
N TRP A 95 -22.54 -1.15 15.51
CA TRP A 95 -22.13 -0.77 14.15
C TRP A 95 -22.56 0.66 13.85
N LEU A 96 -21.75 1.40 13.10
CA LEU A 96 -22.20 2.69 12.60
C LEU A 96 -23.41 2.51 11.69
N ALA A 97 -24.43 3.35 11.86
CA ALA A 97 -25.67 3.26 11.09
C ALA A 97 -25.50 3.69 9.62
N ALA A 98 -24.45 4.46 9.32
CA ALA A 98 -24.11 4.96 7.99
C ALA A 98 -22.61 5.30 7.94
N THR A 99 -22.13 5.72 6.76
CA THR A 99 -20.77 6.28 6.61
C THR A 99 -20.52 7.35 7.66
N GLY A 100 -19.50 7.12 8.49
CA GLY A 100 -19.12 8.02 9.56
C GLY A 100 -18.30 9.22 9.06
N PRO A 101 -17.71 9.98 10.01
CA PRO A 101 -16.84 11.11 9.68
C PRO A 101 -15.65 10.70 8.81
N LYS A 102 -15.14 11.67 8.05
CA LYS A 102 -13.89 11.51 7.29
C LYS A 102 -12.73 11.26 8.25
N ILE A 103 -11.79 10.40 7.86
CA ILE A 103 -10.55 10.18 8.62
C ILE A 103 -9.83 11.51 8.84
N ARG A 104 -9.79 12.37 7.81
CA ARG A 104 -9.18 13.70 7.87
C ARG A 104 -9.92 14.70 8.77
N ALA A 105 -11.13 14.39 9.21
CA ALA A 105 -11.92 15.23 10.11
C ALA A 105 -11.78 14.81 11.59
N LEU A 106 -11.10 13.71 11.89
CA LEU A 106 -10.94 13.18 13.24
C LEU A 106 -9.47 13.22 13.65
N THR A 107 -9.19 13.66 14.88
CA THR A 107 -7.85 13.51 15.49
C THR A 107 -7.54 12.03 15.75
N LEU A 108 -6.28 11.69 15.96
CA LEU A 108 -5.93 10.33 16.37
C LEU A 108 -6.69 9.90 17.62
N ALA A 109 -6.79 10.77 18.62
CA ALA A 109 -7.49 10.47 19.88
C ALA A 109 -8.99 10.18 19.68
N GLU A 110 -9.63 10.78 18.67
CA GLU A 110 -11.01 10.50 18.30
C GLU A 110 -11.13 9.19 17.50
N LEU A 111 -10.21 8.94 16.56
CA LEU A 111 -10.15 7.68 15.81
C LEU A 111 -9.99 6.47 16.74
N GLN A 112 -9.19 6.61 17.81
CA GLN A 112 -8.95 5.56 18.81
C GLN A 112 -10.19 5.20 19.66
N ARG A 113 -11.32 5.91 19.50
CA ARG A 113 -12.58 5.56 20.17
C ARG A 113 -13.40 4.52 19.41
N TYR A 114 -13.07 4.26 18.15
CA TYR A 114 -13.81 3.34 17.30
C TYR A 114 -13.13 1.98 17.24
N ASP A 115 -13.95 0.93 17.26
CA ASP A 115 -13.48 -0.44 17.14
C ASP A 115 -13.57 -0.90 15.69
N VAL A 116 -12.43 -1.35 15.13
CA VAL A 116 -12.31 -1.88 13.77
C VAL A 116 -11.91 -3.36 13.75
N GLY A 117 -12.14 -4.04 14.88
CA GLY A 117 -11.69 -5.41 15.13
C GLY A 117 -12.54 -6.51 14.50
N ARG A 118 -13.52 -6.18 13.66
CA ARG A 118 -14.28 -7.16 12.86
C ARG A 118 -15.14 -6.49 11.80
N LEU A 119 -15.44 -7.27 10.77
CA LEU A 119 -16.43 -6.93 9.75
C LEU A 119 -17.86 -7.16 10.25
N ASN A 120 -18.79 -6.36 9.76
CA ASN A 120 -20.22 -6.53 9.96
C ASN A 120 -20.68 -7.75 9.14
N PRO A 121 -21.05 -8.87 9.78
CA PRO A 121 -21.40 -10.10 9.06
C PRO A 121 -22.68 -9.95 8.22
N ALA A 122 -23.50 -8.92 8.48
CA ALA A 122 -24.70 -8.64 7.72
C ALA A 122 -24.47 -7.77 6.47
N SER A 123 -23.32 -7.09 6.36
CA SER A 123 -23.03 -6.22 5.22
C SER A 123 -22.57 -7.01 3.99
N ASP A 124 -22.78 -6.46 2.80
CA ASP A 124 -22.29 -7.08 1.56
C ASP A 124 -20.76 -7.11 1.50
N TYR A 125 -20.10 -6.20 2.22
CA TYR A 125 -18.66 -6.20 2.40
C TYR A 125 -18.18 -7.31 3.34
N GLY A 126 -18.91 -7.61 4.42
CA GLY A 126 -18.51 -8.60 5.41
C GLY A 126 -18.85 -10.05 5.03
N LYS A 127 -19.96 -10.28 4.33
CA LYS A 127 -20.41 -11.64 3.93
C LYS A 127 -19.33 -12.50 3.26
N PRO A 128 -18.52 -11.99 2.31
CA PRO A 128 -17.46 -12.80 1.66
C PRO A 128 -16.35 -13.24 2.61
N PHE A 129 -16.23 -12.64 3.80
CA PHE A 129 -15.18 -12.87 4.78
C PHE A 129 -15.71 -13.54 6.06
N ALA A 130 -16.75 -14.37 5.94
CA ALA A 130 -17.36 -15.05 7.08
C ALA A 130 -16.39 -15.94 7.90
N GLY A 131 -15.25 -16.34 7.32
CA GLY A 131 -14.18 -17.08 8.00
C GLY A 131 -13.12 -16.24 8.70
N GLN A 132 -13.19 -14.90 8.60
CA GLN A 132 -12.23 -13.99 9.24
C GLN A 132 -12.33 -14.10 10.77
N ALA A 133 -11.19 -14.24 11.45
CA ALA A 133 -11.15 -14.29 12.90
C ALA A 133 -11.24 -12.87 13.50
N PRO A 134 -12.26 -12.56 14.33
CA PRO A 134 -12.40 -11.23 14.92
C PRO A 134 -11.33 -10.96 15.99
N ARG A 135 -11.01 -9.69 16.17
CA ARG A 135 -10.04 -9.14 17.15
C ARG A 135 -10.62 -7.90 17.81
N ASP A 136 -11.70 -8.08 18.58
CA ASP A 136 -12.36 -6.99 19.31
C ASP A 136 -11.36 -6.25 20.19
N GLY A 137 -11.49 -4.92 20.22
CA GLY A 137 -10.52 -4.04 20.88
C GLY A 137 -9.52 -3.41 19.91
N GLU A 138 -9.39 -3.91 18.68
CA GLU A 138 -8.56 -3.24 17.67
C GLU A 138 -9.09 -1.84 17.33
N ARG A 139 -8.16 -0.93 17.09
CA ARG A 139 -8.39 0.48 16.76
C ARG A 139 -7.69 0.79 15.45
N VAL A 140 -8.08 1.88 14.79
CA VAL A 140 -7.37 2.39 13.61
C VAL A 140 -5.91 2.68 13.99
N PRO A 141 -4.91 1.89 13.56
CA PRO A 141 -3.55 2.05 14.05
C PRO A 141 -2.83 3.18 13.34
N THR A 142 -1.75 3.67 13.95
CA THR A 142 -0.80 4.57 13.25
C THR A 142 0.23 3.76 12.49
N LEU A 143 0.82 4.35 11.45
CA LEU A 143 1.96 3.74 10.77
C LEU A 143 3.14 3.52 11.74
N ALA A 144 3.33 4.47 12.67
CA ALA A 144 4.29 4.37 13.76
C ALA A 144 4.09 3.10 14.60
N ALA A 145 2.85 2.80 15.00
CA ALA A 145 2.53 1.63 15.83
C ALA A 145 2.82 0.31 15.09
N LEU A 146 2.59 0.24 13.78
CA LEU A 146 2.99 -0.92 12.98
C LEU A 146 4.51 -1.09 12.93
N PHE A 147 5.25 0.00 12.72
CA PHE A 147 6.72 -0.07 12.73
C PHE A 147 7.27 -0.49 14.09
N ASP A 148 6.66 -0.02 15.18
CA ASP A 148 7.03 -0.42 16.55
C ASP A 148 6.69 -1.88 16.82
N LEU A 149 5.54 -2.39 16.36
CA LEU A 149 5.19 -3.81 16.42
C LEU A 149 6.26 -4.68 15.72
N VAL A 150 6.65 -4.31 14.51
CA VAL A 150 7.65 -5.06 13.72
C VAL A 150 8.99 -5.09 14.44
N LYS A 151 9.43 -3.95 15.02
CA LYS A 151 10.66 -3.87 15.83
C LYS A 151 10.56 -4.70 17.10
N ALA A 152 9.43 -4.63 17.81
CA ALA A 152 9.21 -5.37 19.06
C ALA A 152 9.22 -6.89 18.85
N ARG A 153 8.79 -7.35 17.66
CA ARG A 153 8.88 -8.76 17.25
C ARG A 153 10.27 -9.16 16.75
N GLY A 154 11.22 -8.23 16.65
CA GLY A 154 12.56 -8.50 16.12
C GLY A 154 12.59 -8.87 14.64
N ASP A 155 11.54 -8.55 13.87
CA ASP A 155 11.46 -8.91 12.46
C ASP A 155 12.26 -7.91 11.61
N THR A 156 13.35 -8.42 11.04
CA THR A 156 14.29 -7.66 10.20
C THR A 156 14.05 -7.83 8.71
N ARG A 157 13.06 -8.63 8.29
CA ARG A 157 12.90 -9.05 6.89
C ARG A 157 11.61 -8.56 6.26
N VAL A 158 10.52 -8.54 7.01
CA VAL A 158 9.20 -8.19 6.46
C VAL A 158 9.28 -6.80 5.82
N ARG A 159 8.74 -6.70 4.61
CA ARG A 159 8.68 -5.47 3.82
C ARG A 159 7.31 -4.81 3.97
N PHE A 160 7.19 -3.59 3.47
CA PHE A 160 5.95 -2.82 3.47
C PHE A 160 5.64 -2.33 2.06
N ASN A 161 4.39 -2.48 1.63
CA ASN A 161 3.85 -1.84 0.45
C ASN A 161 2.73 -0.88 0.85
N ILE A 162 3.05 0.41 0.95
CA ILE A 162 2.21 1.41 1.63
C ILE A 162 1.45 2.23 0.58
N GLU A 163 0.12 2.11 0.54
CA GLU A 163 -0.74 2.88 -0.36
C GLU A 163 -1.10 4.25 0.23
N THR A 164 -0.76 5.34 -0.46
CA THR A 164 -1.34 6.65 -0.13
C THR A 164 -2.79 6.73 -0.62
N LYS A 165 -3.77 6.65 0.28
CA LYS A 165 -5.20 6.75 -0.10
C LYS A 165 -5.63 8.19 -0.35
N ILE A 166 -5.55 8.59 -1.61
CA ILE A 166 -6.05 9.87 -2.10
C ILE A 166 -6.99 9.61 -3.27
N ASP A 167 -8.14 10.29 -3.26
CA ASP A 167 -9.05 10.34 -4.39
C ASP A 167 -8.96 11.72 -5.07
N PRO A 168 -8.31 11.84 -6.24
CA PRO A 168 -8.19 13.11 -6.96
C PRO A 168 -9.53 13.65 -7.46
N THR A 169 -10.60 12.85 -7.44
CA THR A 169 -11.96 13.26 -7.79
C THR A 169 -12.75 13.81 -6.60
N ARG A 170 -12.23 13.60 -5.38
CA ARG A 170 -12.80 14.07 -4.12
C ARG A 170 -11.70 14.69 -3.24
N PRO A 171 -11.09 15.81 -3.66
CA PRO A 171 -9.94 16.40 -2.97
C PRO A 171 -10.21 16.77 -1.50
N ASP A 172 -11.45 17.08 -1.14
CA ASP A 172 -11.84 17.47 0.22
C ASP A 172 -12.00 16.29 1.19
N ASP A 173 -12.03 15.05 0.68
CA ASP A 173 -12.17 13.83 1.50
C ASP A 173 -10.86 13.43 2.18
N THR A 174 -9.72 13.90 1.68
CA THR A 174 -8.38 13.43 2.08
C THR A 174 -7.41 14.61 2.21
N ALA A 175 -6.20 14.37 2.71
CA ALA A 175 -5.15 15.35 2.62
C ALA A 175 -4.67 15.52 1.17
N ALA A 176 -4.20 16.71 0.81
CA ALA A 176 -3.55 16.93 -0.49
C ALA A 176 -2.30 16.03 -0.64
N PRO A 177 -1.90 15.69 -1.89
CA PRO A 177 -0.77 14.78 -2.16
C PRO A 177 0.53 15.14 -1.44
N GLU A 178 0.91 16.41 -1.40
CA GLU A 178 2.19 16.83 -0.80
C GLU A 178 2.22 16.67 0.73
N PRO A 179 1.23 17.16 1.52
CA PRO A 179 1.15 16.85 2.94
C PRO A 179 1.16 15.35 3.25
N MET A 180 0.43 14.54 2.48
CA MET A 180 0.41 13.08 2.64
C MET A 180 1.80 12.46 2.47
N VAL A 181 2.48 12.78 1.35
CA VAL A 181 3.79 12.22 1.04
C VAL A 181 4.83 12.68 2.06
N ARG A 182 4.83 13.96 2.46
CA ARG A 182 5.77 14.47 3.45
C ARG A 182 5.61 13.80 4.81
N ALA A 183 4.37 13.61 5.27
CA ALA A 183 4.09 12.92 6.52
C ALA A 183 4.52 11.44 6.47
N LEU A 184 4.22 10.74 5.37
CA LEU A 184 4.67 9.37 5.14
C LEU A 184 6.20 9.26 5.18
N LEU A 185 6.92 10.09 4.41
CA LEU A 185 8.38 10.04 4.35
C LEU A 185 9.03 10.35 5.71
N ALA A 186 8.48 11.30 6.45
CA ALA A 186 8.94 11.62 7.80
C ALA A 186 8.79 10.42 8.77
N GLU A 187 7.66 9.70 8.72
CA GLU A 187 7.46 8.51 9.54
C GLU A 187 8.39 7.36 9.15
N ILE A 188 8.60 7.13 7.84
CA ILE A 188 9.53 6.11 7.34
C ILE A 188 10.97 6.39 7.82
N GLU A 189 11.42 7.64 7.72
CA GLU A 189 12.74 8.07 8.17
C GLU A 189 12.89 7.95 9.68
N ARG A 190 11.94 8.49 10.45
CA ARG A 190 11.92 8.42 11.91
C ARG A 190 11.99 6.97 12.41
N ALA A 191 11.33 6.05 11.71
CA ALA A 191 11.35 4.64 12.05
C ALA A 191 12.59 3.89 11.55
N GLY A 192 13.38 4.45 10.63
CA GLY A 192 14.51 3.78 9.98
C GLY A 192 14.07 2.65 9.03
N MET A 193 12.88 2.76 8.43
CA MET A 193 12.25 1.67 7.67
C MET A 193 12.46 1.75 6.15
N GLY A 194 13.08 2.83 5.66
CA GLY A 194 13.24 3.11 4.23
C GLY A 194 13.67 1.93 3.35
N PRO A 195 14.71 1.14 3.73
CA PRO A 195 15.16 -0.01 2.93
C PRO A 195 14.11 -1.12 2.72
N ARG A 196 13.03 -1.13 3.52
CA ARG A 196 11.96 -2.14 3.51
C ARG A 196 10.64 -1.63 2.93
N VAL A 197 10.58 -0.37 2.49
CA VAL A 197 9.33 0.28 2.07
C VAL A 197 9.28 0.42 0.55
N THR A 198 8.17 -0.02 -0.03
CA THR A 198 7.65 0.41 -1.33
C THR A 198 6.49 1.36 -1.08
N VAL A 199 6.41 2.47 -1.82
CA VAL A 199 5.22 3.34 -1.81
C VAL A 199 4.38 3.02 -3.04
N GLN A 200 3.08 2.77 -2.85
CA GLN A 200 2.14 2.53 -3.94
C GLN A 200 1.02 3.57 -3.95
N SER A 201 0.41 3.78 -5.11
CA SER A 201 -0.74 4.69 -5.23
C SER A 201 -1.47 4.56 -6.55
N PHE A 202 -2.78 4.80 -6.52
CA PHE A 202 -3.56 5.12 -7.71
C PHE A 202 -3.42 6.58 -8.14
N ASP A 203 -3.20 7.50 -7.21
CA ASP A 203 -2.99 8.91 -7.51
C ASP A 203 -1.49 9.15 -7.77
N TRP A 204 -1.11 9.09 -9.03
CA TRP A 204 0.30 9.14 -9.46
C TRP A 204 0.99 10.46 -9.11
N ARG A 205 0.26 11.50 -8.70
CA ARG A 205 0.86 12.73 -8.15
C ARG A 205 1.67 12.44 -6.89
N THR A 206 1.21 11.50 -6.06
CA THR A 206 1.94 11.06 -4.87
C THR A 206 3.24 10.35 -5.22
N LEU A 207 3.23 9.46 -6.23
CA LEU A 207 4.42 8.74 -6.68
C LEU A 207 5.44 9.67 -7.37
N ALA A 208 4.97 10.71 -8.06
CA ALA A 208 5.84 11.75 -8.60
C ALA A 208 6.54 12.52 -7.46
N LEU A 209 5.82 12.90 -6.41
CA LEU A 209 6.39 13.55 -5.23
C LEU A 209 7.38 12.65 -4.48
N VAL A 210 7.07 11.35 -4.32
CA VAL A 210 8.01 10.38 -3.75
C VAL A 210 9.28 10.29 -4.59
N GLY A 211 9.16 10.25 -5.92
CA GLY A 211 10.31 10.25 -6.83
C GLY A 211 11.21 11.47 -6.69
N GLN A 212 10.62 12.64 -6.39
CA GLN A 212 11.36 13.89 -6.19
C GLN A 212 12.02 13.98 -4.81
N LEU A 213 11.31 13.55 -3.76
CA LEU A 213 11.73 13.74 -2.36
C LEU A 213 12.52 12.56 -1.79
N ALA A 214 12.30 11.36 -2.31
CA ALA A 214 12.95 10.12 -1.89
C ALA A 214 13.17 9.18 -3.11
N PRO A 215 13.97 9.59 -4.10
CA PRO A 215 14.18 8.87 -5.36
C PRO A 215 14.70 7.44 -5.20
N GLN A 216 15.27 7.09 -4.04
CA GLN A 216 15.74 5.76 -3.68
C GLN A 216 14.63 4.77 -3.30
N LEU A 217 13.43 5.25 -2.94
CA LEU A 217 12.33 4.37 -2.55
C LEU A 217 11.68 3.72 -3.79
N PRO A 218 11.48 2.39 -3.79
CA PRO A 218 10.65 1.72 -4.77
C PRO A 218 9.24 2.31 -4.83
N ARG A 219 8.69 2.41 -6.06
CA ARG A 219 7.35 2.96 -6.31
C ARG A 219 6.51 1.97 -7.10
N ALA A 220 5.31 1.65 -6.62
CA ALA A 220 4.36 0.80 -7.32
C ALA A 220 3.16 1.60 -7.86
N TYR A 221 3.00 1.55 -9.18
CA TYR A 221 1.96 2.28 -9.90
C TYR A 221 0.71 1.40 -10.00
N LEU A 222 -0.32 1.72 -9.21
CA LEU A 222 -1.61 1.02 -9.24
C LEU A 222 -2.39 1.41 -10.50
N THR A 223 -2.93 0.41 -11.20
CA THR A 223 -3.76 0.65 -12.39
C THR A 223 -5.02 -0.20 -12.40
N SER A 224 -6.10 0.40 -12.87
CA SER A 224 -7.35 -0.27 -13.23
C SER A 224 -7.91 0.34 -14.51
N PRO A 225 -8.84 -0.34 -15.22
CA PRO A 225 -9.52 0.27 -16.36
C PRO A 225 -10.20 1.61 -16.01
N ARG A 226 -10.71 1.75 -14.78
CA ARG A 226 -11.33 2.99 -14.30
C ARG A 226 -10.31 4.13 -14.22
N THR A 227 -9.18 3.91 -13.54
CA THR A 227 -8.21 4.97 -13.27
C THR A 227 -7.38 5.35 -14.49
N LEU A 228 -7.13 4.41 -15.41
CA LEU A 228 -6.41 4.69 -16.66
C LEU A 228 -7.23 5.54 -17.66
N ARG A 229 -8.56 5.63 -17.49
CA ARG A 229 -9.43 6.44 -18.35
C ARG A 229 -9.61 7.88 -17.88
N ASP A 230 -9.07 8.23 -16.71
CA ASP A 230 -9.22 9.55 -16.12
C ASP A 230 -7.86 10.11 -15.71
N ALA A 231 -7.39 11.09 -16.47
CA ALA A 231 -6.06 11.67 -16.34
C ALA A 231 -5.79 12.28 -14.95
N ARG A 232 -6.83 12.56 -14.15
CA ARG A 232 -6.68 13.02 -12.76
C ARG A 232 -5.94 12.01 -11.88
N TRP A 233 -6.07 10.71 -12.16
CA TRP A 233 -5.37 9.64 -11.44
C TRP A 233 -3.92 9.48 -11.90
N THR A 234 -3.64 9.77 -13.17
CA THR A 234 -2.35 9.52 -13.81
C THR A 234 -1.52 10.80 -13.95
N SER A 235 -1.64 11.70 -12.96
CA SER A 235 -0.91 12.98 -12.90
C SER A 235 -1.06 13.86 -14.15
N GLY A 236 -2.24 13.85 -14.76
CA GLY A 236 -2.58 14.66 -15.93
C GLY A 236 -2.19 14.04 -17.28
N ALA A 237 -1.67 12.82 -17.31
CA ALA A 237 -1.21 12.17 -18.54
C ALA A 237 -2.11 11.01 -18.97
N SER A 238 -2.17 10.72 -20.27
CA SER A 238 -2.93 9.61 -20.85
C SER A 238 -1.99 8.66 -21.61
N ALA A 239 -2.19 7.36 -21.44
CA ALA A 239 -1.46 6.34 -22.21
C ALA A 239 -1.84 6.38 -23.69
N ALA A 240 -3.13 6.60 -23.98
CA ALA A 240 -3.66 6.63 -25.34
C ALA A 240 -3.11 7.81 -26.14
N ASP A 241 -3.03 8.99 -25.52
CA ASP A 241 -2.51 10.22 -26.14
C ASP A 241 -1.02 10.08 -26.49
N GLN A 242 -0.30 9.21 -25.76
CA GLN A 242 1.11 8.90 -25.99
C GLN A 242 1.32 7.67 -26.88
N GLY A 243 0.26 6.95 -27.26
CA GLY A 243 0.37 5.69 -28.03
C GLY A 243 1.14 4.58 -27.30
N LEU A 244 1.12 4.57 -25.97
CA LEU A 244 1.89 3.62 -25.15
C LEU A 244 1.02 2.48 -24.63
N SER A 245 1.60 1.28 -24.53
CA SER A 245 1.04 0.23 -23.68
C SER A 245 1.05 0.67 -22.21
N THR A 246 0.15 0.13 -21.39
CA THR A 246 0.10 0.44 -19.94
C THR A 246 1.44 0.30 -19.23
N PRO A 247 2.21 -0.79 -19.37
CA PRO A 247 3.53 -0.88 -18.72
C PRO A 247 4.52 0.18 -19.24
N ARG A 248 4.55 0.48 -20.54
CA ARG A 248 5.39 1.57 -21.07
C ARG A 248 4.97 2.94 -20.56
N PHE A 249 3.67 3.18 -20.40
CA PHE A 249 3.15 4.41 -19.80
C PHE A 249 3.59 4.54 -18.33
N VAL A 250 3.51 3.48 -17.54
CA VAL A 250 4.05 3.44 -16.17
C VAL A 250 5.54 3.79 -16.14
N ALA A 251 6.35 3.15 -17.00
CA ALA A 251 7.79 3.42 -17.07
C ALA A 251 8.09 4.88 -17.46
N SER A 252 7.33 5.44 -18.41
CA SER A 252 7.45 6.85 -18.81
C SER A 252 7.19 7.80 -17.64
N MET A 253 6.07 7.60 -16.92
CA MET A 253 5.70 8.43 -15.78
C MET A 253 6.67 8.30 -14.60
N ALA A 254 7.21 7.11 -14.36
CA ALA A 254 8.18 6.89 -13.29
C ALA A 254 9.53 7.58 -13.54
N ARG A 255 9.97 7.65 -14.79
CA ARG A 255 11.19 8.36 -15.21
C ARG A 255 11.06 9.87 -15.16
N ALA A 256 9.88 10.41 -15.49
CA ALA A 256 9.65 11.86 -15.45
C ALA A 256 9.76 12.45 -14.03
N GLY A 257 9.61 11.62 -12.99
CA GLY A 257 9.59 12.05 -11.59
C GLY A 257 10.81 11.68 -10.75
N ALA A 258 11.85 11.02 -11.27
CA ALA A 258 13.00 10.55 -10.48
C ALA A 258 14.27 10.35 -11.31
N ASP A 259 15.42 10.11 -10.64
CA ASP A 259 16.72 9.82 -11.28
C ASP A 259 16.81 8.44 -11.95
N GLY A 260 15.73 7.65 -11.90
CA GLY A 260 15.58 6.37 -12.58
C GLY A 260 16.24 5.18 -11.89
N LYS A 261 16.77 5.33 -10.66
CA LYS A 261 17.52 4.26 -9.99
C LYS A 261 16.68 3.32 -9.13
N ALA A 262 15.60 3.81 -8.52
CA ALA A 262 14.74 2.96 -7.71
C ALA A 262 13.91 1.99 -8.56
N PRO A 263 13.67 0.75 -8.07
CA PRO A 263 12.75 -0.18 -8.70
C PRO A 263 11.37 0.44 -8.93
N VAL A 264 10.81 0.18 -10.12
CA VAL A 264 9.45 0.59 -10.49
C VAL A 264 8.62 -0.67 -10.66
N ILE A 265 7.48 -0.71 -9.99
CA ILE A 265 6.56 -1.84 -10.01
C ILE A 265 5.29 -1.38 -10.72
N TRP A 266 4.81 -2.18 -11.67
CA TRP A 266 3.47 -2.05 -12.21
C TRP A 266 2.52 -2.95 -11.42
N SER A 267 1.48 -2.35 -10.82
CA SER A 267 0.53 -3.04 -9.95
C SER A 267 -0.90 -3.02 -10.54
N PRO A 268 -1.23 -3.89 -11.51
CA PRO A 268 -2.52 -3.87 -12.19
C PRO A 268 -3.62 -4.65 -11.47
N ALA A 269 -4.86 -4.22 -11.65
CA ALA A 269 -6.02 -5.07 -11.40
C ALA A 269 -5.89 -6.37 -12.21
N PHE A 270 -6.00 -7.53 -11.54
CA PHE A 270 -5.60 -8.81 -12.14
C PHE A 270 -6.52 -9.33 -13.26
N ALA A 271 -7.76 -8.85 -13.32
CA ALA A 271 -8.81 -9.40 -14.18
C ALA A 271 -8.48 -9.28 -15.68
N ASP A 272 -7.89 -8.16 -16.08
CA ASP A 272 -7.58 -7.85 -17.48
C ASP A 272 -6.09 -8.05 -17.82
N LEU A 273 -5.32 -8.64 -16.92
CA LEU A 273 -3.89 -8.87 -17.12
C LEU A 273 -3.65 -10.09 -18.05
N SER A 274 -2.83 -9.89 -19.07
CA SER A 274 -2.41 -10.92 -20.03
C SER A 274 -0.90 -11.21 -19.96
N ALA A 275 -0.49 -12.41 -20.38
CA ALA A 275 0.92 -12.81 -20.42
C ALA A 275 1.77 -11.88 -21.31
N ALA A 276 1.21 -11.40 -22.42
CA ALA A 276 1.89 -10.46 -23.31
C ALA A 276 2.19 -9.12 -22.62
N GLN A 277 1.30 -8.63 -21.75
CA GLN A 277 1.55 -7.41 -20.98
C GLN A 277 2.60 -7.63 -19.88
N VAL A 278 2.62 -8.81 -19.24
CA VAL A 278 3.67 -9.17 -18.27
C VAL A 278 5.04 -9.19 -18.96
N GLN A 279 5.13 -9.84 -20.12
CA GLN A 279 6.36 -9.85 -20.92
C GLN A 279 6.78 -8.45 -21.37
N ASP A 280 5.83 -7.60 -21.77
CA ASP A 280 6.11 -6.21 -22.15
C ASP A 280 6.66 -5.39 -20.98
N ALA A 281 6.14 -5.60 -19.77
CA ALA A 281 6.61 -4.97 -18.55
C ALA A 281 8.04 -5.42 -18.20
N HIS A 282 8.31 -6.73 -18.24
CA HIS A 282 9.65 -7.28 -18.00
C HIS A 282 10.67 -6.80 -19.03
N ALA A 283 10.28 -6.68 -20.31
CA ALA A 283 11.15 -6.21 -21.37
C ALA A 283 11.67 -4.77 -21.17
N ILE A 284 10.99 -3.97 -20.35
CA ILE A 284 11.39 -2.61 -19.97
C ILE A 284 11.85 -2.49 -18.51
N GLY A 285 12.06 -3.63 -17.83
CA GLY A 285 12.63 -3.71 -16.49
C GLY A 285 11.65 -3.43 -15.35
N LEU A 286 10.33 -3.49 -15.59
CA LEU A 286 9.34 -3.37 -14.54
C LEU A 286 9.09 -4.73 -13.88
N THR A 287 8.85 -4.70 -12.57
CA THR A 287 8.26 -5.81 -11.82
C THR A 287 6.73 -5.73 -11.92
N VAL A 288 6.03 -6.87 -11.95
CA VAL A 288 4.56 -6.94 -12.08
C VAL A 288 3.94 -7.58 -10.83
N MET A 289 3.03 -6.84 -10.19
CA MET A 289 2.41 -7.20 -8.91
C MET A 289 0.89 -7.00 -8.96
N PRO A 290 0.08 -7.94 -9.47
CA PRO A 290 -1.35 -7.70 -9.56
C PRO A 290 -2.10 -7.87 -8.23
N TRP A 291 -3.26 -7.22 -8.14
CA TRP A 291 -4.14 -7.19 -6.97
C TRP A 291 -5.63 -7.26 -7.37
N THR A 292 -6.56 -7.58 -6.45
CA THR A 292 -6.38 -8.41 -5.25
C THR A 292 -6.80 -9.83 -5.63
N VAL A 293 -5.89 -10.81 -5.50
CA VAL A 293 -6.08 -12.15 -6.08
C VAL A 293 -6.42 -13.17 -5.01
N ASN A 294 -7.70 -13.53 -4.92
CA ASN A 294 -8.21 -14.35 -3.81
C ASN A 294 -8.53 -15.80 -4.17
N ARG A 295 -8.89 -16.06 -5.44
CA ARG A 295 -9.21 -17.42 -5.87
C ARG A 295 -7.92 -18.14 -6.23
N ARG A 296 -7.75 -19.34 -5.69
CA ARG A 296 -6.60 -20.21 -5.96
C ARG A 296 -6.35 -20.46 -7.46
N ALA A 297 -7.41 -20.58 -8.25
CA ALA A 297 -7.28 -20.73 -9.71
C ALA A 297 -6.69 -19.49 -10.39
N ASP A 298 -7.05 -18.28 -9.94
CA ASP A 298 -6.48 -17.04 -10.45
C ASP A 298 -5.02 -16.87 -10.00
N MET A 299 -4.70 -17.25 -8.76
CA MET A 299 -3.31 -17.29 -8.26
C MET A 299 -2.45 -18.19 -9.15
N ALA A 300 -2.89 -19.43 -9.39
CA ALA A 300 -2.19 -20.39 -10.25
C ALA A 300 -1.96 -19.84 -11.66
N ARG A 301 -3.00 -19.27 -12.28
CA ARG A 301 -2.91 -18.65 -13.61
C ARG A 301 -1.87 -17.52 -13.65
N LEU A 302 -1.85 -16.65 -12.65
CA LEU A 302 -0.92 -15.51 -12.62
C LEU A 302 0.51 -15.94 -12.33
N LEU A 303 0.71 -16.96 -11.49
CA LEU A 303 2.00 -17.61 -11.31
C LEU A 303 2.52 -18.19 -12.64
N ASP A 304 1.66 -18.85 -13.41
CA ASP A 304 2.01 -19.41 -14.73
C ASP A 304 2.32 -18.31 -15.77
N MET A 305 1.75 -17.11 -15.59
CA MET A 305 2.08 -15.93 -16.40
C MET A 305 3.42 -15.28 -16.04
N GLY A 306 4.06 -15.70 -14.94
CA GLY A 306 5.36 -15.21 -14.51
C GLY A 306 5.32 -13.87 -13.79
N VAL A 307 4.20 -13.49 -13.15
CA VAL A 307 4.20 -12.28 -12.29
C VAL A 307 5.19 -12.43 -11.14
N ASP A 308 5.73 -11.31 -10.66
CA ASP A 308 6.82 -11.30 -9.67
C ASP A 308 6.32 -11.39 -8.22
N GLY A 309 5.03 -11.19 -8.01
CA GLY A 309 4.36 -11.36 -6.72
C GLY A 309 2.85 -11.24 -6.86
N LEU A 310 2.13 -11.37 -5.73
CA LEU A 310 0.69 -11.19 -5.67
C LEU A 310 0.27 -10.48 -4.38
N ILE A 311 -0.71 -9.59 -4.49
CA ILE A 311 -1.43 -9.00 -3.37
C ILE A 311 -2.73 -9.79 -3.16
N THR A 312 -2.93 -10.36 -1.97
CA THR A 312 -4.07 -11.25 -1.68
C THR A 312 -4.64 -11.04 -0.28
N ASP A 313 -5.96 -11.18 -0.15
CA ASP A 313 -6.62 -11.25 1.15
C ASP A 313 -6.33 -12.58 1.88
N PHE A 314 -5.94 -13.62 1.15
CA PHE A 314 -5.76 -15.00 1.64
C PHE A 314 -4.30 -15.46 1.45
N PRO A 315 -3.34 -14.87 2.19
CA PRO A 315 -1.93 -15.19 2.04
C PRO A 315 -1.58 -16.65 2.39
N ASP A 316 -2.38 -17.29 3.24
CA ASP A 316 -2.29 -18.71 3.58
C ASP A 316 -2.55 -19.63 2.38
N VAL A 317 -3.57 -19.29 1.57
CA VAL A 317 -3.92 -20.04 0.35
C VAL A 317 -2.82 -19.94 -0.69
N LEU A 318 -2.26 -18.73 -0.88
CA LEU A 318 -1.16 -18.53 -1.82
C LEU A 318 0.13 -19.22 -1.32
N LEU A 319 0.42 -19.14 -0.03
CA LEU A 319 1.57 -19.81 0.57
C LEU A 319 1.49 -21.34 0.40
N ALA A 320 0.30 -21.93 0.60
CA ALA A 320 0.07 -23.35 0.34
C ALA A 320 0.34 -23.70 -1.14
N LEU A 321 -0.21 -22.92 -2.07
CA LEU A 321 0.00 -23.12 -3.50
C LEU A 321 1.49 -22.99 -3.91
N MET A 322 2.21 -22.02 -3.35
CA MET A 322 3.66 -21.85 -3.60
C MET A 322 4.45 -23.09 -3.13
N ARG A 323 4.14 -23.61 -1.94
CA ARG A 323 4.78 -24.83 -1.40
C ARG A 323 4.52 -26.05 -2.28
N GLU A 324 3.27 -26.24 -2.71
CA GLU A 324 2.91 -27.34 -3.61
C GLU A 324 3.63 -27.28 -4.96
N ARG A 325 3.92 -26.06 -5.45
CA ARG A 325 4.68 -25.83 -6.67
C ARG A 325 6.21 -25.86 -6.48
N GLY A 326 6.70 -26.18 -5.28
CA GLY A 326 8.12 -26.20 -4.97
C GLY A 326 8.80 -24.82 -5.01
N MET A 327 8.01 -23.74 -4.98
CA MET A 327 8.55 -22.39 -4.88
C MET A 327 9.07 -22.17 -3.46
N THR A 328 10.22 -21.51 -3.33
CA THR A 328 10.77 -21.14 -2.02
C THR A 328 9.84 -20.12 -1.37
N PRO A 329 9.13 -20.45 -0.28
CA PRO A 329 8.36 -19.46 0.44
C PRO A 329 9.30 -18.45 1.10
N PRO A 330 8.80 -17.28 1.51
CA PRO A 330 9.62 -16.31 2.23
C PRO A 330 10.17 -16.98 3.49
N SER A 331 11.48 -16.85 3.74
CA SER A 331 12.12 -17.51 4.89
C SER A 331 11.46 -17.06 6.21
N ARG A 332 11.24 -18.00 7.13
CA ARG A 332 10.84 -17.75 8.54
C ARG A 332 12.01 -17.46 9.45
#